data_AF-A0A8B7RC96-F1
#
_entry.id   AF-A0A8B7RC96-F1
#
_cell.length_a   1.000
_cell.length_b   1.000
_cell.length_c   1.000
_cell.angle_alpha   90.00
_cell.angle_beta   90.00
_cell.angle_gamma   90.00
#
_symmetry.space_group_name_H-M   'P 1'
#
loop_
_entity.id
_entity.type
_entity.pdbx_description
1 polymer ?
#
loop_
_entity_poly.entity_id
_entity_poly.type
_entity_poly.pdbx_seq_one_letter_code
_entity_poly.pdbx_strand_id
1 'polypeptide(L)'
;MAVPWEKYFRQALQEKLPKKTPEHNADHFPPVLRLLEKRQELAEADQGLRAQKEVFQTTMAALKLRREQLEKKEQELKGSFVRFDKFLQDAEARRSCALRRAAEERHRAGRREAQALRLRAQLEELQRERARLQRQLERLEPCARLLVQVLEQLPQFQEIPELVARFDALADTQAALRLTERQRLGELEEARARLQRLRDTWQDELLRQGQRRAQLLERLEAARERTLHWESKWVQIQNTAAEKTLLLGRTRMSALNLFQLVCQHQRQPPALDIEDTEGQLEQVRAPFMAPADPNLQELMMPEIPPLWVKHTTL
;
A
#
# COMPACT_ATOMS: atom_id res chain seq x y z
N MET A 1 -64.32 66.61 47.68
CA MET A 1 -65.40 66.75 48.68
C MET A 1 -65.55 68.23 49.02
N ALA A 2 -66.21 68.99 48.14
CA ALA A 2 -66.48 70.40 48.37
C ALA A 2 -67.67 70.51 49.32
N VAL A 3 -67.42 70.82 50.58
CA VAL A 3 -68.51 71.15 51.52
C VAL A 3 -69.22 72.37 50.94
N PRO A 4 -70.54 72.32 50.65
CA PRO A 4 -71.25 73.44 50.06
C PRO A 4 -71.21 74.59 51.07
N TRP A 5 -70.47 75.64 50.74
CA TRP A 5 -70.29 76.81 51.61
C TRP A 5 -71.65 77.42 51.99
N GLU A 6 -72.68 77.20 51.18
CA GLU A 6 -74.09 77.52 51.46
C GLU A 6 -74.66 76.93 52.75
N LYS A 7 -74.28 75.70 53.14
CA LYS A 7 -74.75 75.09 54.39
C LYS A 7 -74.06 75.74 55.60
N TYR A 8 -72.77 76.03 55.47
CA TYR A 8 -71.97 76.68 56.51
C TYR A 8 -72.43 78.14 56.72
N PHE A 9 -72.67 78.88 55.64
CA PHE A 9 -73.22 80.24 55.72
C PHE A 9 -74.64 80.27 56.30
N ARG A 10 -75.52 79.32 55.92
CA ARG A 10 -76.86 79.21 56.53
C ARG A 10 -76.80 78.96 58.03
N GLN A 11 -75.89 78.11 58.48
CA GLN A 11 -75.75 77.76 59.90
C GLN A 11 -75.11 78.90 60.72
N ALA A 12 -74.10 79.59 60.17
CA ALA A 12 -73.49 80.75 60.80
C ALA A 12 -74.43 81.97 60.88
N LEU A 13 -75.33 82.14 59.89
CA LEU A 13 -76.41 83.15 59.94
C LEU A 13 -77.48 82.81 60.98
N GLN A 14 -77.82 81.53 61.14
CA GLN A 14 -78.77 81.09 62.16
C GLN A 14 -78.24 81.29 63.59
N GLU A 15 -76.93 81.16 63.82
CA GLU A 15 -76.32 81.45 65.13
C GLU A 15 -76.17 82.95 65.43
N LYS A 16 -76.16 83.83 64.41
CA LYS A 16 -75.93 85.27 64.57
C LYS A 16 -77.21 86.13 64.50
N LEU A 17 -78.37 85.54 64.29
CA LEU A 17 -79.67 86.22 64.39
C LEU A 17 -80.12 86.29 65.86
N PRO A 18 -80.59 87.45 66.37
CA PRO A 18 -80.96 87.60 67.77
C PRO A 18 -82.20 86.75 68.10
N LYS A 19 -82.08 85.82 69.04
CA LYS A 19 -83.24 85.22 69.69
C LYS A 19 -83.96 86.31 70.47
N LYS A 20 -85.17 86.65 70.01
CA LYS A 20 -86.14 87.50 70.74
C LYS A 20 -86.30 86.96 72.17
N THR A 21 -85.93 87.75 73.18
CA THR A 21 -86.43 87.59 74.54
C THR A 21 -87.76 88.35 74.71
N PRO A 22 -88.74 87.77 75.41
CA PRO A 22 -90.13 88.26 75.48
C PRO A 22 -90.35 89.39 76.50
N GLU A 23 -91.45 90.11 76.34
CA GLU A 23 -91.92 91.23 77.17
C GLU A 23 -92.49 90.76 78.54
N HIS A 24 -92.05 91.36 79.65
CA HIS A 24 -92.91 91.81 80.77
C HIS A 24 -92.13 92.55 81.88
N ASN A 25 -92.29 93.87 81.96
CA ASN A 25 -92.87 94.61 83.08
C ASN A 25 -92.66 96.10 82.80
N ALA A 26 -93.75 96.75 82.42
CA ALA A 26 -93.81 98.16 82.16
C ALA A 26 -93.83 98.93 83.48
N ASP A 27 -92.71 99.55 83.82
CA ASP A 27 -92.71 100.72 84.67
C ASP A 27 -92.20 101.91 83.86
N HIS A 28 -92.97 102.98 83.89
CA HIS A 28 -92.88 104.15 83.04
C HIS A 28 -91.57 104.93 83.32
N PHE A 29 -90.54 104.75 82.47
CA PHE A 29 -89.30 105.52 82.52
C PHE A 29 -89.16 106.49 81.31
N PRO A 30 -88.56 107.69 81.48
CA PRO A 30 -88.69 108.80 80.54
C PRO A 30 -87.97 108.58 79.17
N PRO A 31 -88.43 109.22 78.06
CA PRO A 31 -87.87 109.08 76.71
C PRO A 31 -86.35 109.31 76.57
N VAL A 32 -85.75 110.01 77.53
CA VAL A 32 -84.31 110.30 77.58
C VAL A 32 -83.49 109.04 77.92
N LEU A 33 -84.02 108.13 78.74
CA LEU A 33 -83.32 106.88 79.10
C LEU A 33 -83.31 105.86 77.94
N ARG A 34 -84.39 105.77 77.15
CA ARG A 34 -84.45 104.88 75.97
C ARG A 34 -83.52 105.31 74.83
N LEU A 35 -83.29 106.63 74.68
CA LEU A 35 -82.28 107.16 73.77
C LEU A 35 -80.85 106.87 74.25
N LEU A 36 -80.63 106.87 75.57
CA LEU A 36 -79.34 106.50 76.16
C LEU A 36 -79.05 105.00 76.01
N GLU A 37 -80.03 104.13 76.25
CA GLU A 37 -79.91 102.69 76.00
C GLU A 37 -79.65 102.38 74.52
N LYS A 38 -80.37 103.02 73.59
CA LYS A 38 -80.11 102.82 72.15
C LYS A 38 -78.77 103.39 71.70
N ARG A 39 -78.27 104.45 72.34
CA ARG A 39 -76.90 104.95 72.13
C ARG A 39 -75.84 104.03 72.75
N GLN A 40 -76.13 103.40 73.88
CA GLN A 40 -75.27 102.38 74.49
C GLN A 40 -75.23 101.11 73.63
N GLU A 41 -76.38 100.60 73.16
CA GLU A 41 -76.45 99.45 72.24
C GLU A 41 -75.72 99.74 70.91
N LEU A 42 -75.85 100.95 70.35
CA LEU A 42 -75.11 101.37 69.16
C LEU A 42 -73.60 101.45 69.46
N ALA A 43 -73.21 101.97 70.62
CA ALA A 43 -71.80 102.03 71.02
C ALA A 43 -71.21 100.63 71.26
N GLU A 44 -71.97 99.71 71.86
CA GLU A 44 -71.58 98.31 72.08
C GLU A 44 -71.52 97.54 70.76
N ALA A 45 -72.47 97.75 69.84
CA ALA A 45 -72.45 97.18 68.50
C ALA A 45 -71.28 97.74 67.66
N ASP A 46 -70.99 99.03 67.76
CA ASP A 46 -69.83 99.66 67.12
C ASP A 46 -68.51 99.14 67.71
N GLN A 47 -68.44 98.97 69.04
CA GLN A 47 -67.29 98.34 69.70
C GLN A 47 -67.12 96.89 69.27
N GLY A 48 -68.20 96.11 69.18
CA GLY A 48 -68.20 94.73 68.69
C GLY A 48 -67.81 94.59 67.22
N LEU A 49 -68.26 95.54 66.37
CA LEU A 49 -67.87 95.59 64.97
C LEU A 49 -66.41 96.00 64.81
N ARG A 50 -65.90 96.92 65.65
CA ARG A 50 -64.47 97.28 65.70
C ARG A 50 -63.61 96.09 66.13
N ALA A 51 -64.01 95.38 67.18
CA ALA A 51 -63.33 94.16 67.63
C ALA A 51 -63.32 93.07 66.53
N GLN A 52 -64.45 92.86 65.82
CA GLN A 52 -64.49 91.92 64.69
C GLN A 52 -63.63 92.37 63.51
N LYS A 53 -63.58 93.67 63.21
CA LYS A 53 -62.68 94.22 62.19
C LYS A 53 -61.22 94.02 62.56
N GLU A 54 -60.85 94.23 63.82
CA GLU A 54 -59.49 93.97 64.33
C GLU A 54 -59.13 92.48 64.28
N VAL A 55 -60.04 91.59 64.68
CA VAL A 55 -59.84 90.13 64.57
C VAL A 55 -59.75 89.70 63.10
N PHE A 56 -60.57 90.26 62.22
CA PHE A 56 -60.50 89.97 60.79
C PHE A 56 -59.19 90.49 60.17
N GLN A 57 -58.74 91.68 60.57
CA GLN A 57 -57.47 92.26 60.11
C GLN A 57 -56.27 91.45 60.59
N THR A 58 -56.24 91.05 61.87
CA THR A 58 -55.17 90.21 62.43
C THR A 58 -55.15 88.81 61.81
N THR A 59 -56.30 88.17 61.62
CA THR A 59 -56.39 86.86 60.94
C THR A 59 -56.02 86.96 59.47
N MET A 60 -56.43 88.02 58.76
CA MET A 60 -55.99 88.26 57.39
C MET A 60 -54.49 88.53 57.29
N ALA A 61 -53.91 89.28 58.23
CA ALA A 61 -52.47 89.50 58.29
C ALA A 61 -51.71 88.17 58.52
N ALA A 62 -52.18 87.33 59.44
CA ALA A 62 -51.60 86.00 59.69
C ALA A 62 -51.71 85.06 58.47
N LEU A 63 -52.84 85.07 57.77
CA LEU A 63 -53.03 84.27 56.55
C LEU A 63 -52.15 84.77 55.40
N LYS A 64 -52.01 86.09 55.23
CA LYS A 64 -51.08 86.66 54.24
C LYS A 64 -49.64 86.24 54.52
N LEU A 65 -49.19 86.38 55.77
CA LEU A 65 -47.86 85.94 56.20
C LEU A 65 -47.66 84.43 55.93
N ARG A 66 -48.65 83.59 56.23
CA ARG A 66 -48.56 82.14 56.00
C ARG A 66 -48.54 81.77 54.51
N ARG A 67 -49.27 82.50 53.66
CA ARG A 67 -49.20 82.34 52.19
C ARG A 67 -47.82 82.70 51.67
N GLU A 68 -47.28 83.83 52.07
CA GLU A 68 -45.92 84.26 51.69
C GLU A 68 -44.86 83.24 52.16
N GLN A 69 -45.00 82.67 53.36
CA GLN A 69 -44.10 81.61 53.85
C GLN A 69 -44.21 80.32 53.02
N LEU A 70 -45.42 79.92 52.64
CA LEU A 70 -45.63 78.74 51.79
C LEU A 70 -45.06 78.95 50.39
N GLU A 71 -45.24 80.13 49.79
CA GLU A 71 -44.66 80.48 48.50
C GLU A 71 -43.13 80.47 48.54
N LYS A 72 -42.52 81.01 49.60
CA LYS A 72 -41.06 80.93 49.81
C LYS A 72 -40.58 79.47 49.90
N LYS A 73 -41.24 78.64 50.69
CA LYS A 73 -40.90 77.21 50.82
C LYS A 73 -41.08 76.45 49.50
N GLU A 74 -42.13 76.75 48.74
CA GLU A 74 -42.35 76.14 47.43
C GLU A 74 -41.23 76.54 46.45
N GLN A 75 -40.82 77.80 46.43
CA GLN A 75 -39.69 78.26 45.61
C GLN A 75 -38.36 77.61 46.04
N GLU A 76 -38.10 77.48 47.34
CA GLU A 76 -36.94 76.76 47.87
C GLU A 76 -36.93 75.28 47.47
N LEU A 77 -38.09 74.62 47.54
CA LEU A 77 -38.24 73.22 47.12
C LEU A 77 -38.02 73.08 45.61
N LYS A 78 -38.64 73.94 44.78
CA LYS A 78 -38.41 73.95 43.33
C LYS A 78 -36.94 74.17 43.00
N GLY A 79 -36.27 75.12 43.67
CA GLY A 79 -34.84 75.34 43.54
C GLY A 79 -34.01 74.13 43.97
N SER A 80 -34.43 73.42 45.02
CA SER A 80 -33.77 72.20 45.50
C SER A 80 -33.95 71.03 44.53
N PHE A 81 -35.15 70.82 43.97
CA PHE A 81 -35.39 69.81 42.93
C PHE A 81 -34.48 70.02 41.72
N VAL A 82 -34.37 71.24 41.21
CA VAL A 82 -33.47 71.54 40.09
C VAL A 82 -32.00 71.24 40.45
N ARG A 83 -31.58 71.47 41.70
CA ARG A 83 -30.22 71.12 42.16
C ARG A 83 -30.03 69.61 42.27
N PHE A 84 -31.03 68.88 42.78
CA PHE A 84 -31.00 67.42 42.87
C PHE A 84 -30.99 66.76 41.50
N ASP A 85 -31.83 67.22 40.57
CA ASP A 85 -31.86 66.72 39.19
C ASP A 85 -30.50 66.94 38.51
N LYS A 86 -29.90 68.13 38.66
CA LYS A 86 -28.54 68.41 38.18
C LYS A 86 -27.50 67.48 38.82
N PHE A 87 -27.58 67.26 40.13
CA PHE A 87 -26.67 66.35 40.83
C PHE A 87 -26.81 64.89 40.34
N LEU A 88 -28.04 64.42 40.11
CA LEU A 88 -28.29 63.08 39.57
C LEU A 88 -27.74 62.94 38.15
N GLN A 89 -27.99 63.93 37.29
CA GLN A 89 -27.43 63.98 35.93
C GLN A 89 -25.89 63.97 35.95
N ASP A 90 -25.26 64.77 36.81
CA ASP A 90 -23.81 64.80 36.97
C ASP A 90 -23.27 63.47 37.51
N ALA A 91 -23.97 62.83 38.45
CA ALA A 91 -23.58 61.54 38.99
C ALA A 91 -23.71 60.42 37.95
N GLU A 92 -24.79 60.40 37.16
CA GLU A 92 -24.99 59.47 36.04
C GLU A 92 -23.96 59.70 34.93
N ALA A 93 -23.63 60.95 34.62
CA ALA A 93 -22.57 61.28 33.66
C ALA A 93 -21.21 60.77 34.15
N ARG A 94 -20.86 60.99 35.43
CA ARG A 94 -19.62 60.47 36.05
C ARG A 94 -19.58 58.94 36.03
N ARG A 95 -20.68 58.27 36.40
CA ARG A 95 -20.81 56.80 36.33
C ARG A 95 -20.63 56.30 34.90
N SER A 96 -21.30 56.92 33.94
CA SER A 96 -21.21 56.56 32.53
C SER A 96 -19.79 56.74 31.97
N CYS A 97 -19.11 57.83 32.33
CA CYS A 97 -17.71 58.06 31.97
C CYS A 97 -16.77 57.01 32.59
N ALA A 98 -16.96 56.67 33.87
CA ALA A 98 -16.16 55.65 34.54
C ALA A 98 -16.35 54.27 33.89
N LEU A 99 -17.59 53.90 33.56
CA LEU A 99 -17.90 52.63 32.87
C LEU A 99 -17.27 52.59 31.47
N ARG A 100 -17.35 53.68 30.69
CA ARG A 100 -16.71 53.77 29.37
C ARG A 100 -15.19 53.61 29.47
N ARG A 101 -14.54 54.30 30.41
CA ARG A 101 -13.09 54.16 30.64
C ARG A 101 -12.71 52.73 31.04
N ALA A 102 -13.46 52.12 31.96
CA ALA A 102 -13.23 50.74 32.35
C ALA A 102 -13.41 49.76 31.17
N ALA A 103 -14.40 49.97 30.31
CA ALA A 103 -14.60 49.17 29.11
C ALA A 103 -13.45 49.35 28.10
N GLU A 104 -13.03 50.59 27.84
CA GLU A 104 -11.88 50.89 26.97
C GLU A 104 -10.59 50.26 27.50
N GLU A 105 -10.34 50.32 28.81
CA GLU A 105 -9.18 49.68 29.43
C GLU A 105 -9.21 48.16 29.30
N ARG A 106 -10.37 47.53 29.51
CA ARG A 106 -10.54 46.08 29.28
C ARG A 106 -10.26 45.71 27.83
N HIS A 107 -10.75 46.49 26.87
CA HIS A 107 -10.46 46.26 25.46
C HIS A 107 -8.98 46.45 25.13
N ARG A 108 -8.32 47.47 25.71
CA ARG A 108 -6.87 47.70 25.54
C ARG A 108 -6.06 46.56 26.16
N ALA A 109 -6.43 46.09 27.34
CA ALA A 109 -5.81 44.95 28.01
C ALA A 109 -5.95 43.67 27.16
N GLY A 110 -7.16 43.35 26.70
CA GLY A 110 -7.39 42.18 25.85
C GLY A 110 -6.60 42.21 24.53
N ARG A 111 -6.44 43.38 23.89
CA ARG A 111 -5.59 43.53 22.69
C ARG A 111 -4.11 43.25 23.01
N ARG A 112 -3.61 43.77 24.13
CA ARG A 112 -2.22 43.54 24.57
C ARG A 112 -1.98 42.09 24.96
N GLU A 113 -2.92 41.45 25.64
CA GLU A 113 -2.86 40.04 26.00
C GLU A 113 -2.85 39.15 24.75
N ALA A 114 -3.73 39.41 23.78
CA ALA A 114 -3.74 38.69 22.51
C ALA A 114 -2.43 38.86 21.74
N GLN A 115 -1.85 40.06 21.72
CA GLN A 115 -0.53 40.30 21.13
C GLN A 115 0.58 39.55 21.90
N ALA A 116 0.56 39.58 23.23
CA ALA A 116 1.53 38.87 24.05
C ALA A 116 1.48 37.35 23.82
N LEU A 117 0.28 36.77 23.69
CA LEU A 117 0.10 35.36 23.35
C LEU A 117 0.65 35.03 21.95
N ARG A 118 0.37 35.87 20.95
CA ARG A 118 0.92 35.69 19.59
C ARG A 118 2.45 35.75 19.59
N LEU A 119 3.04 36.72 20.27
CA LEU A 119 4.49 36.86 20.37
C LEU A 119 5.12 35.69 21.13
N ARG A 120 4.48 35.19 22.19
CA ARG A 120 4.94 33.99 22.91
C ARG A 120 4.95 32.76 22.02
N ALA A 121 3.89 32.53 21.25
CA ALA A 121 3.84 31.41 20.30
C ALA A 121 4.97 31.49 19.25
N GLN A 122 5.19 32.69 18.68
CA GLN A 122 6.30 32.91 17.73
C GLN A 122 7.68 32.67 18.37
N LEU A 123 7.88 33.09 19.62
CA LEU A 123 9.11 32.82 20.35
C LEU A 123 9.33 31.33 20.58
N GLU A 124 8.28 30.57 20.92
CA GLU A 124 8.38 29.13 21.07
C GLU A 124 8.72 28.43 19.75
N GLU A 125 8.13 28.85 18.63
CA GLU A 125 8.47 28.33 17.30
C GLU A 125 9.93 28.58 16.95
N LEU A 126 10.40 29.82 17.10
CA LEU A 126 11.81 30.17 16.85
C LEU A 126 12.76 29.42 17.78
N GLN A 127 12.38 29.18 19.04
CA GLN A 127 13.18 28.37 19.96
C GLN A 127 13.26 26.91 19.52
N ARG A 128 12.16 26.33 19.01
CA ARG A 128 12.16 24.96 18.45
C ARG A 128 13.05 24.87 17.21
N GLU A 129 12.97 25.85 16.32
CA GLU A 129 13.83 25.91 15.13
C GLU A 129 15.30 26.05 15.51
N ARG A 130 15.63 26.95 16.45
CA ARG A 130 16.98 27.08 16.99
C ARG A 130 17.47 25.76 17.57
N ALA A 131 16.66 25.09 18.39
CA ALA A 131 17.04 23.80 18.97
C ALA A 131 17.25 22.71 17.90
N ARG A 132 16.45 22.71 16.82
CA ARG A 132 16.63 21.81 15.68
C ARG A 132 17.96 22.08 14.96
N LEU A 133 18.26 23.34 14.67
CA LEU A 133 19.51 23.74 14.01
C LEU A 133 20.73 23.44 14.90
N GLN A 134 20.65 23.69 16.21
CA GLN A 134 21.71 23.35 17.16
C GLN A 134 22.00 21.86 17.16
N ARG A 135 20.99 20.99 17.23
CA ARG A 135 21.18 19.54 17.13
C ARG A 135 21.80 19.11 15.80
N GLN A 136 21.46 19.79 14.70
CA GLN A 136 22.09 19.51 13.40
C GLN A 136 23.56 19.91 13.40
N LEU A 137 23.90 21.07 13.98
CA LEU A 137 25.28 21.52 14.13
C LEU A 137 26.08 20.56 15.02
N GLU A 138 25.57 20.18 16.19
CA GLU A 138 26.22 19.23 17.11
C GLU A 138 26.51 17.88 16.44
N ARG A 139 25.63 17.42 15.53
CA ARG A 139 25.83 16.18 14.76
C ARG A 139 26.91 16.32 13.69
N LEU A 140 27.02 17.49 13.05
CA LEU A 140 27.96 17.74 11.95
C LEU A 140 29.32 18.25 12.43
N GLU A 141 29.39 18.80 13.63
CA GLU A 141 30.59 19.38 14.21
C GLU A 141 31.76 18.39 14.29
N PRO A 142 31.60 17.12 14.72
CA PRO A 142 32.69 16.14 14.68
C PRO A 142 33.20 15.91 13.26
N CYS A 143 32.30 15.82 12.27
CA CYS A 143 32.68 15.63 10.87
C CYS A 143 33.47 16.82 10.34
N ALA A 144 33.04 18.05 10.65
CA ALA A 144 33.77 19.26 10.28
C ALA A 144 35.17 19.31 10.92
N ARG A 145 35.28 18.96 12.21
CA ARG A 145 36.58 18.87 12.91
C ARG A 145 37.50 17.83 12.26
N LEU A 146 36.98 16.67 11.88
CA LEU A 146 37.75 15.64 11.16
C LEU A 146 38.23 16.14 9.80
N LEU A 147 37.38 16.85 9.03
CA LEU A 147 37.78 17.40 7.73
C LEU A 147 38.91 18.43 7.86
N VAL A 148 38.87 19.27 8.90
CA VAL A 148 39.98 20.21 9.19
C VAL A 148 41.26 19.45 9.55
N GLN A 149 41.19 18.43 10.43
CA GLN A 149 42.36 17.60 10.77
C GLN A 149 42.95 16.87 9.56
N VAL A 150 42.11 16.37 8.66
CA VAL A 150 42.56 15.72 7.42
C VAL A 150 43.24 16.72 6.49
N LEU A 151 42.73 17.95 6.41
CA LEU A 151 43.36 19.02 5.64
C LEU A 151 44.74 19.41 6.20
N GLU A 152 44.89 19.44 7.53
CA GLU A 152 46.20 19.65 8.18
C GLU A 152 47.20 18.53 7.85
N GLN A 153 46.74 17.29 7.72
CA GLN A 153 47.59 16.14 7.36
C GLN A 153 47.91 16.06 5.87
N LEU A 154 47.08 16.64 5.02
CA LEU A 154 47.20 16.59 3.56
C LEU A 154 47.38 18.00 3.00
N PRO A 155 48.60 18.56 3.04
CA PRO A 155 48.88 19.93 2.58
C PRO A 155 48.71 20.12 1.06
N GLN A 156 48.36 19.05 0.34
CA GLN A 156 48.05 19.08 -1.10
C GLN A 156 46.69 19.74 -1.40
N PHE A 157 45.80 19.81 -0.41
CA PHE A 157 44.49 20.46 -0.53
C PHE A 157 44.46 21.71 0.34
N GLN A 158 44.01 22.84 -0.21
CA GLN A 158 43.97 24.11 0.51
C GLN A 158 42.62 24.35 1.17
N GLU A 159 41.54 23.86 0.54
CA GLU A 159 40.20 24.02 1.05
C GLU A 159 39.44 22.68 1.19
N ILE A 160 38.55 22.60 2.18
CA ILE A 160 37.70 21.43 2.41
C ILE A 160 36.84 21.07 1.17
N PRO A 161 36.24 22.03 0.43
CA PRO A 161 35.49 21.71 -0.79
C PRO A 161 36.33 21.03 -1.87
N GLU A 162 37.62 21.36 -2.01
CA GLU A 162 38.51 20.69 -2.97
C GLU A 162 38.73 19.23 -2.61
N LEU A 163 38.94 18.96 -1.31
CA LEU A 163 39.07 17.61 -0.78
C LEU A 163 37.79 16.80 -1.03
N VAL A 164 36.63 17.37 -0.73
CA VAL A 164 35.32 16.73 -0.97
C VAL A 164 35.10 16.45 -2.45
N ALA A 165 35.35 17.44 -3.32
CA ALA A 165 35.22 17.26 -4.77
C ALA A 165 36.16 16.17 -5.31
N ARG A 166 37.37 16.05 -4.76
CA ARG A 166 38.29 14.95 -5.09
C ARG A 166 37.74 13.61 -4.65
N PHE A 167 37.19 13.51 -3.44
CA PHE A 167 36.55 12.28 -2.97
C PHE A 167 35.35 11.90 -3.82
N ASP A 168 34.49 12.85 -4.18
CA ASP A 168 33.34 12.62 -5.03
C ASP A 168 33.78 12.11 -6.41
N ALA A 169 34.77 12.75 -7.04
CA ALA A 169 35.33 12.28 -8.30
C ALA A 169 35.95 10.86 -8.18
N LEU A 170 36.60 10.54 -7.06
CA LEU A 170 37.12 9.19 -6.80
C LEU A 170 36.00 8.16 -6.58
N ALA A 171 34.91 8.55 -5.90
CA ALA A 171 33.75 7.71 -5.71
C ALA A 171 33.03 7.43 -7.05
N ASP A 172 32.87 8.45 -7.88
CA ASP A 172 32.28 8.34 -9.22
C ASP A 172 33.13 7.47 -10.14
N THR A 173 34.44 7.67 -10.15
CA THR A 173 35.36 6.81 -10.92
C THR A 173 35.36 5.37 -10.41
N GLN A 174 35.31 5.14 -9.10
CA GLN A 174 35.15 3.80 -8.54
C GLN A 174 33.83 3.14 -8.96
N ALA A 175 32.72 3.89 -8.95
CA ALA A 175 31.42 3.39 -9.39
C ALA A 175 31.44 3.03 -10.89
N ALA A 176 32.03 3.88 -11.73
CA ALA A 176 32.20 3.61 -13.15
C ALA A 176 33.09 2.37 -13.39
N LEU A 177 34.21 2.25 -12.68
CA LEU A 177 35.09 1.08 -12.79
C LEU A 177 34.36 -0.21 -12.40
N ARG A 178 33.60 -0.21 -11.30
CA ARG A 178 32.79 -1.37 -10.90
C ARG A 178 31.74 -1.75 -11.94
N LEU A 179 31.14 -0.77 -12.61
CA LEU A 179 30.21 -1.04 -13.71
C LEU A 179 30.92 -1.73 -14.88
N THR A 180 32.07 -1.20 -15.29
CA THR A 180 32.86 -1.79 -16.39
C THR A 180 33.40 -3.17 -16.04
N GLU A 181 33.76 -3.42 -14.78
CA GLU A 181 34.19 -4.73 -14.30
C GLU A 181 33.05 -5.75 -14.41
N ARG A 182 31.84 -5.39 -13.97
CA ARG A 182 30.65 -6.24 -14.11
C ARG A 182 30.34 -6.56 -15.56
N GLN A 183 30.46 -5.58 -16.45
CA GLN A 183 30.26 -5.78 -17.89
C GLN A 183 31.29 -6.77 -18.45
N ARG A 184 32.58 -6.58 -18.14
CA ARG A 184 33.65 -7.50 -18.57
C ARG A 184 33.47 -8.91 -18.01
N LEU A 185 33.03 -9.05 -16.76
CA LEU A 185 32.71 -10.36 -16.18
C LEU A 185 31.56 -11.03 -16.94
N GLY A 186 30.51 -10.28 -17.29
CA GLY A 186 29.43 -10.77 -18.14
C GLY A 186 29.92 -11.25 -19.51
N GLU A 187 30.77 -10.46 -20.18
CA GLU A 187 31.37 -10.85 -21.47
C GLU A 187 32.22 -12.13 -21.35
N LEU A 188 32.99 -12.28 -20.27
CA LEU A 188 33.79 -13.48 -20.01
C LEU A 188 32.91 -14.70 -19.75
N GLU A 189 31.83 -14.55 -18.99
CA GLU A 189 30.86 -15.63 -18.75
C GLU A 189 30.17 -16.07 -20.03
N GLU A 190 29.76 -15.12 -20.88
CA GLU A 190 29.23 -15.44 -22.20
C GLU A 190 30.24 -16.17 -23.08
N ALA A 191 31.48 -15.72 -23.13
CA ALA A 191 32.53 -16.37 -23.90
C ALA A 191 32.81 -17.79 -23.40
N ARG A 192 32.83 -18.00 -22.08
CA ARG A 192 32.95 -19.33 -21.46
C ARG A 192 31.77 -20.22 -21.81
N ALA A 193 30.54 -19.70 -21.76
CA ALA A 193 29.35 -20.44 -22.15
C ALA A 193 29.39 -20.84 -23.63
N ARG A 194 29.86 -19.96 -24.53
CA ARG A 194 30.05 -20.26 -25.95
C ARG A 194 31.09 -21.37 -26.16
N LEU A 195 32.22 -21.30 -25.48
CA LEU A 195 33.26 -22.34 -25.54
C LEU A 195 32.75 -23.69 -25.03
N GLN A 196 32.00 -23.69 -23.92
CA GLN A 196 31.43 -24.92 -23.38
C GLN A 196 30.45 -25.55 -24.38
N ARG A 197 29.54 -24.76 -24.97
CA ARG A 197 28.63 -25.26 -26.02
C ARG A 197 29.36 -25.87 -27.19
N LEU A 198 30.42 -25.21 -27.69
CA LEU A 198 31.23 -25.76 -28.77
C LEU A 198 31.87 -27.09 -28.36
N ARG A 199 32.45 -27.16 -27.16
CA ARG A 199 33.04 -28.39 -26.63
C ARG A 199 32.03 -29.53 -26.56
N ASP A 200 30.83 -29.26 -26.04
CA ASP A 200 29.76 -30.25 -25.93
C ASP A 200 29.34 -30.73 -27.33
N THR A 201 29.15 -29.82 -28.29
CA THR A 201 28.81 -30.20 -29.68
C THR A 201 29.89 -31.05 -30.35
N TRP A 202 31.17 -30.76 -30.09
CA TRP A 202 32.27 -31.58 -30.61
C TRP A 202 32.32 -32.96 -29.97
N GLN A 203 32.03 -33.06 -28.66
CA GLN A 203 31.92 -34.35 -27.97
C GLN A 203 30.78 -35.18 -28.54
N ASP A 204 29.61 -34.57 -28.79
CA ASP A 204 28.46 -35.23 -29.40
C ASP A 204 28.77 -35.75 -30.80
N GLU A 205 29.42 -34.95 -31.66
CA GLU A 205 29.80 -35.41 -33.01
C GLU A 205 30.86 -36.52 -32.95
N LEU A 206 31.82 -36.45 -32.03
CA LEU A 206 32.80 -37.52 -31.83
C LEU A 206 32.12 -38.83 -31.41
N LEU A 207 31.16 -38.76 -30.48
CA LEU A 207 30.36 -39.92 -30.08
C LEU A 207 29.57 -40.47 -31.27
N ARG A 208 28.94 -39.60 -32.07
CA ARG A 208 28.19 -39.99 -33.27
C ARG A 208 29.08 -40.69 -34.30
N GLN A 209 30.29 -40.18 -34.52
CA GLN A 209 31.27 -40.83 -35.40
C GLN A 209 31.76 -42.16 -34.84
N GLY A 210 32.01 -42.25 -33.52
CA GLY A 210 32.35 -43.49 -32.83
C GLY A 210 31.26 -44.56 -33.01
N GLN A 211 29.99 -44.19 -32.83
CA GLN A 211 28.84 -45.06 -33.06
C GLN A 211 28.75 -45.52 -34.52
N ARG A 212 28.91 -44.61 -35.49
CA ARG A 212 28.94 -44.96 -36.92
C ARG A 212 30.07 -45.95 -37.22
N ARG A 213 31.26 -45.74 -36.66
CA ARG A 213 32.40 -46.65 -36.82
C ARG A 213 32.09 -48.04 -36.25
N ALA A 214 31.51 -48.12 -35.04
CA ALA A 214 31.10 -49.40 -34.45
C ALA A 214 30.09 -50.14 -35.35
N GLN A 215 29.06 -49.45 -35.84
CA GLN A 215 28.07 -50.02 -36.76
C GLN A 215 28.70 -50.54 -38.07
N LEU A 216 29.69 -49.82 -38.62
CA LEU A 216 30.39 -50.26 -39.81
C LEU A 216 31.27 -51.49 -39.55
N LEU A 217 31.92 -51.56 -38.39
CA LEU A 217 32.72 -52.72 -37.97
C LEU A 217 31.82 -53.95 -37.79
N GLU A 218 30.69 -53.83 -37.10
CA GLU A 218 29.71 -54.92 -36.95
C GLU A 218 29.24 -55.45 -38.31
N ARG A 219 28.93 -54.55 -39.26
CA ARG A 219 28.53 -54.95 -40.63
C ARG A 219 29.64 -55.67 -41.38
N LEU A 220 30.88 -55.22 -41.19
CA LEU A 220 32.05 -55.81 -41.83
C LEU A 220 32.36 -57.20 -41.24
N GLU A 221 32.26 -57.36 -39.92
CA GLU A 221 32.39 -58.65 -39.24
C GLU A 221 31.29 -59.61 -39.67
N ALA A 222 30.03 -59.18 -39.69
CA ALA A 222 28.93 -60.00 -40.18
C ALA A 222 29.11 -60.40 -41.66
N ALA A 223 29.66 -59.52 -42.50
CA ALA A 223 29.99 -59.87 -43.89
C ALA A 223 31.13 -60.89 -43.97
N ARG A 224 32.18 -60.73 -43.15
CA ARG A 224 33.30 -61.68 -43.06
C ARG A 224 32.86 -63.05 -42.62
N GLU A 225 32.03 -63.13 -41.58
CA GLU A 225 31.44 -64.38 -41.10
C GLU A 225 30.64 -65.08 -42.21
N ARG A 226 29.84 -64.33 -42.98
CA ARG A 226 29.11 -64.89 -44.13
C ARG A 226 30.05 -65.41 -45.21
N THR A 227 31.10 -64.68 -45.56
CA THR A 227 32.09 -65.17 -46.54
C THR A 227 32.78 -66.43 -46.05
N LEU A 228 33.24 -66.48 -44.80
CA LEU A 228 33.87 -67.66 -44.21
C LEU A 228 32.92 -68.87 -44.22
N HIS A 229 31.64 -68.66 -43.92
CA HIS A 229 30.61 -69.70 -43.99
C HIS A 229 30.46 -70.27 -45.40
N TRP A 230 30.38 -69.40 -46.40
CA TRP A 230 30.26 -69.83 -47.80
C TRP A 230 31.55 -70.45 -48.35
N GLU A 231 32.71 -69.97 -47.95
CA GLU A 231 34.00 -70.58 -48.26
C GLU A 231 34.10 -71.99 -47.69
N SER A 232 33.72 -72.18 -46.42
CA SER A 232 33.67 -73.51 -45.81
C SER A 232 32.72 -74.45 -46.56
N LYS A 233 31.51 -73.98 -46.93
CA LYS A 233 30.58 -74.75 -47.75
C LYS A 233 31.15 -75.08 -49.13
N TRP A 234 31.84 -74.14 -49.75
CA TRP A 234 32.48 -74.34 -51.04
C TRP A 234 33.58 -75.41 -50.97
N VAL A 235 34.44 -75.36 -49.94
CA VAL A 235 35.46 -76.40 -49.71
C VAL A 235 34.82 -77.76 -49.48
N GLN A 236 33.72 -77.85 -48.72
CA GLN A 236 32.97 -79.11 -48.55
C GLN A 236 32.45 -79.65 -49.89
N ILE A 237 31.87 -78.80 -50.74
CA ILE A 237 31.40 -79.18 -52.08
C ILE A 237 32.56 -79.66 -52.94
N GLN A 238 33.69 -78.94 -52.93
CA GLN A 238 34.89 -79.33 -53.69
C GLN A 238 35.45 -80.67 -53.23
N ASN A 239 35.58 -80.88 -51.91
CA ASN A 239 36.04 -82.16 -51.35
C ASN A 239 35.09 -83.30 -51.73
N THR A 240 33.78 -83.08 -51.60
CA THR A 240 32.77 -84.07 -52.00
C THR A 240 32.87 -84.39 -53.49
N ALA A 241 33.03 -83.36 -54.35
CA ALA A 241 33.21 -83.55 -55.78
C ALA A 241 34.49 -84.33 -56.11
N ALA A 242 35.62 -84.01 -55.46
CA ALA A 242 36.87 -84.73 -55.61
C ALA A 242 36.75 -86.20 -55.18
N GLU A 243 36.10 -86.48 -54.05
CA GLU A 243 35.79 -87.85 -53.61
C GLU A 243 34.95 -88.60 -54.64
N LYS A 244 33.88 -87.98 -55.17
CA LYS A 244 33.03 -88.59 -56.21
C LYS A 244 33.79 -88.83 -57.51
N THR A 245 34.62 -87.89 -57.96
CA THR A 245 35.46 -88.04 -59.15
C THR A 245 36.49 -89.16 -58.97
N LEU A 246 37.09 -89.27 -57.78
CA LEU A 246 38.04 -90.34 -57.47
C LEU A 246 37.36 -91.71 -57.38
N LEU A 247 36.16 -91.80 -56.77
CA LEU A 247 35.34 -93.00 -56.81
C LEU A 247 34.99 -93.39 -58.24
N LEU A 248 34.55 -92.44 -59.06
CA LEU A 248 34.28 -92.68 -60.48
C LEU A 248 35.53 -93.21 -61.19
N GLY A 249 36.69 -92.58 -61.01
CA GLY A 249 37.97 -93.04 -61.58
C GLY A 249 38.34 -94.46 -61.14
N ARG A 250 38.17 -94.79 -59.85
CA ARG A 250 38.39 -96.16 -59.34
C ARG A 250 37.43 -97.16 -59.94
N THR A 251 36.15 -96.83 -60.06
CA THR A 251 35.14 -97.69 -60.70
C THR A 251 35.49 -97.92 -62.17
N ARG A 252 35.86 -96.85 -62.90
CA ARG A 252 36.29 -96.92 -64.29
C ARG A 252 37.53 -97.81 -64.48
N MET A 253 38.55 -97.64 -63.65
CA MET A 253 39.75 -98.49 -63.70
C MET A 253 39.45 -99.94 -63.33
N SER A 254 38.58 -100.18 -62.34
CA SER A 254 38.16 -101.54 -61.98
C SER A 254 37.40 -102.21 -63.12
N ALA A 255 36.50 -101.47 -63.77
CA ALA A 255 35.77 -101.92 -64.96
C ALA A 255 36.74 -102.27 -66.11
N LEU A 256 37.68 -101.38 -66.42
CA LEU A 256 38.70 -101.61 -67.44
C LEU A 256 39.58 -102.82 -67.12
N ASN A 257 40.03 -102.96 -65.87
CA ASN A 257 40.85 -104.10 -65.44
C ASN A 257 40.09 -105.41 -65.59
N LEU A 258 38.81 -105.46 -65.17
CA LEU A 258 37.96 -106.63 -65.35
C LEU A 258 37.73 -106.94 -66.84
N PHE A 259 37.51 -105.91 -67.66
CA PHE A 259 37.36 -106.03 -69.11
C PHE A 259 38.60 -106.64 -69.76
N GLN A 260 39.78 -106.12 -69.44
CA GLN A 260 41.05 -106.66 -69.93
C GLN A 260 41.27 -108.12 -69.51
N LEU A 261 40.89 -108.48 -68.29
CA LEU A 261 40.97 -109.86 -67.80
C LEU A 261 40.04 -110.79 -68.62
N VAL A 262 38.81 -110.36 -68.90
CA VAL A 262 37.85 -111.10 -69.74
C VAL A 262 38.39 -111.26 -71.17
N CYS A 263 38.92 -110.21 -71.78
CA CYS A 263 39.55 -110.26 -73.10
C CYS A 263 40.75 -111.24 -73.15
N GLN A 264 41.59 -111.25 -72.10
CA GLN A 264 42.70 -112.20 -71.97
C GLN A 264 42.20 -113.66 -71.90
N HIS A 265 41.16 -113.93 -71.12
CA HIS A 265 40.55 -115.27 -71.04
C HIS A 265 39.92 -115.73 -72.36
N GLN A 266 39.29 -114.81 -73.10
CA GLN A 266 38.66 -115.09 -74.39
C GLN A 266 39.65 -115.04 -75.58
N ARG A 267 40.94 -114.73 -75.34
CA ARG A 267 42.01 -114.57 -76.34
C ARG A 267 41.68 -113.58 -77.46
N GLN A 268 40.93 -112.53 -77.14
CA GLN A 268 40.59 -111.45 -78.07
C GLN A 268 41.34 -110.17 -77.70
N PRO A 269 41.86 -109.40 -78.67
CA PRO A 269 42.48 -108.12 -78.38
C PRO A 269 41.41 -107.13 -77.87
N PRO A 270 41.72 -106.30 -76.86
CA PRO A 270 40.77 -105.30 -76.36
C PRO A 270 40.42 -104.32 -77.49
N ALA A 271 39.15 -104.31 -77.90
CA ALA A 271 38.67 -103.57 -79.07
C ALA A 271 37.93 -102.26 -78.73
N LEU A 272 37.62 -102.03 -77.45
CA LEU A 272 36.93 -100.83 -76.98
C LEU A 272 37.93 -99.74 -76.57
N ASP A 273 37.51 -98.49 -76.70
CA ASP A 273 38.28 -97.34 -76.25
C ASP A 273 38.39 -97.33 -74.72
N ILE A 274 39.52 -96.82 -74.24
CA ILE A 274 39.90 -96.79 -72.82
C ILE A 274 38.91 -95.93 -72.01
N GLU A 275 38.30 -94.91 -72.63
CA GLU A 275 37.34 -94.02 -71.98
C GLU A 275 35.88 -94.53 -72.00
N ASP A 276 35.54 -95.55 -72.82
CA ASP A 276 34.18 -96.10 -72.89
C ASP A 276 33.90 -97.14 -71.80
N THR A 277 33.70 -96.63 -70.58
CA THR A 277 33.50 -97.48 -69.40
C THR A 277 32.15 -98.19 -69.36
N GLU A 278 31.12 -97.67 -70.06
CA GLU A 278 29.81 -98.32 -70.14
C GLU A 278 29.89 -99.56 -71.05
N GLY A 279 30.50 -99.43 -72.24
CA GLY A 279 30.73 -100.57 -73.13
C GLY A 279 31.65 -101.64 -72.53
N GLN A 280 32.67 -101.25 -71.77
CA GLN A 280 33.56 -102.18 -71.06
C GLN A 280 32.81 -103.01 -70.01
N LEU A 281 31.94 -102.39 -69.22
CA LEU A 281 31.11 -103.10 -68.24
C LEU A 281 30.09 -104.03 -68.90
N GLU A 282 29.53 -103.66 -70.06
CA GLU A 282 28.63 -104.53 -70.82
C GLU A 282 29.35 -105.78 -71.38
N GLN A 283 30.59 -105.64 -71.86
CA GLN A 283 31.39 -106.80 -72.31
C GLN A 283 31.88 -107.69 -71.16
N VAL A 284 32.14 -107.13 -69.97
CA VAL A 284 32.38 -107.93 -68.75
C VAL A 284 31.11 -108.66 -68.29
N ARG A 285 29.94 -108.02 -68.48
CA ARG A 285 28.64 -108.61 -68.14
C ARG A 285 28.25 -109.76 -69.08
N ALA A 286 28.61 -109.70 -70.36
CA ALA A 286 28.28 -110.72 -71.37
C ALA A 286 28.71 -112.17 -71.01
N PRO A 287 29.92 -112.46 -70.52
CA PRO A 287 30.31 -113.82 -70.09
C PRO A 287 29.73 -114.24 -68.73
N PHE A 288 29.37 -113.29 -67.85
CA PHE A 288 28.62 -113.59 -66.62
C PHE A 288 27.13 -113.83 -66.88
N MET A 289 26.58 -113.30 -67.97
CA MET A 289 25.20 -113.55 -68.42
C MET A 289 25.11 -114.62 -69.52
N ALA A 290 26.24 -115.11 -70.05
CA ALA A 290 26.30 -116.35 -70.82
C ALA A 290 26.07 -117.52 -69.85
N PRO A 291 25.26 -118.54 -70.20
CA PRO A 291 24.87 -119.58 -69.26
C PRO A 291 26.10 -120.38 -68.82
N ALA A 292 26.58 -120.10 -67.60
CA ALA A 292 27.19 -121.14 -66.80
C ALA A 292 26.14 -122.23 -66.55
N ASP A 293 26.62 -123.46 -66.49
CA ASP A 293 25.84 -124.67 -66.27
C ASP A 293 24.68 -124.53 -65.24
N PRO A 294 23.54 -125.20 -65.46
CA PRO A 294 22.25 -124.87 -64.86
C PRO A 294 22.02 -125.44 -63.45
N ASN A 295 22.89 -125.20 -62.46
CA ASN A 295 22.56 -125.59 -61.07
C ASN A 295 23.23 -124.80 -59.93
N LEU A 296 23.67 -123.56 -60.17
CA LEU A 296 23.95 -122.59 -59.10
C LEU A 296 22.90 -121.47 -59.08
N GLN A 297 21.64 -121.85 -59.35
CA GLN A 297 20.43 -121.03 -59.29
C GLN A 297 19.71 -121.14 -57.92
N GLU A 298 20.48 -121.05 -56.84
CA GLU A 298 20.01 -120.55 -55.55
C GLU A 298 21.00 -119.44 -55.11
N LEU A 299 21.03 -118.17 -55.56
CA LEU A 299 20.02 -117.25 -56.13
C LEU A 299 18.67 -117.32 -55.39
N MET A 300 18.25 -116.36 -54.60
CA MET A 300 18.57 -114.95 -54.55
C MET A 300 17.57 -114.33 -53.55
N MET A 301 17.92 -113.17 -53.01
CA MET A 301 17.02 -112.21 -52.34
C MET A 301 16.78 -112.44 -50.83
N PRO A 302 16.44 -111.38 -50.08
CA PRO A 302 17.37 -110.37 -49.57
C PRO A 302 17.13 -110.15 -48.07
N GLU A 303 17.88 -109.27 -47.39
CA GLU A 303 17.26 -108.32 -46.46
C GLU A 303 18.30 -107.24 -46.07
N ILE A 304 18.17 -106.10 -46.74
CA ILE A 304 18.49 -104.80 -46.16
C ILE A 304 17.29 -104.47 -45.26
N PRO A 305 17.47 -104.23 -43.95
CA PRO A 305 17.23 -102.86 -43.46
C PRO A 305 17.99 -102.52 -42.14
N PRO A 306 17.89 -101.29 -41.61
CA PRO A 306 18.07 -100.03 -42.29
C PRO A 306 19.06 -99.11 -41.53
N LEU A 307 19.69 -98.20 -42.29
CA LEU A 307 20.24 -96.94 -41.80
C LEU A 307 19.12 -96.04 -41.23
N TRP A 308 19.51 -94.90 -40.67
CA TRP A 308 18.69 -93.81 -40.09
C TRP A 308 18.38 -94.04 -38.59
N VAL A 309 18.72 -93.16 -37.65
CA VAL A 309 18.87 -91.70 -37.66
C VAL A 309 19.81 -91.32 -36.52
N LYS A 310 20.76 -90.40 -36.76
CA LYS A 310 21.19 -89.37 -35.80
C LYS A 310 22.16 -88.43 -36.52
N HIS A 311 21.60 -87.43 -37.21
CA HIS A 311 22.30 -86.16 -37.38
C HIS A 311 21.61 -85.13 -36.50
N THR A 312 22.31 -84.86 -35.41
CA THR A 312 22.25 -83.68 -34.57
C THR A 312 22.24 -82.41 -35.41
N THR A 313 21.22 -81.60 -35.13
CA THR A 313 21.24 -80.14 -35.17
C THR A 313 22.58 -79.56 -34.76
N LEU A 314 23.12 -78.66 -35.59
CA LEU A 314 23.50 -77.30 -35.22
C LEU A 314 23.33 -76.40 -36.44
#